data_AF-A0A7C1GII2-F1
#
_entry.id   AF-A0A7C1GII2-F1
#
_cell.length_a   1.000
_cell.length_b   1.000
_cell.length_c   1.000
_cell.angle_alpha   90.00
_cell.angle_beta   90.00
_cell.angle_gamma   90.00
#
_symmetry.space_group_name_H-M   'P 1'
#
loop_
_entity.id
_entity.type
_entity.pdbx_description
1 polymer ?
#
loop_
_entity_poly.entity_id
_entity_poly.type
_entity_poly.pdbx_seq_one_letter_code
_entity_poly.pdbx_strand_id
1 'polypeptide(L)' 'KGVEEDDWADAFLAYFPNKNLSVVVAYAMLGDIAKATDIGQTGDAGKDQRGLYLQIQANF' A
#
# COMPACT_ATOMS: atom_id res chain seq x y z
N LYS A 1 12.24 -1.72 -26.23
CA LYS A 1 11.58 -0.66 -25.44
C LYS A 1 10.96 -1.39 -24.26
N GLY A 2 11.62 -1.36 -23.10
CA GLY A 2 11.14 -2.07 -21.91
C GLY A 2 9.84 -1.44 -21.45
N VAL A 3 8.90 -2.27 -21.03
CA VAL A 3 7.73 -1.81 -20.27
C VAL A 3 8.31 -1.08 -19.06
N GLU A 4 7.95 0.19 -18.85
CA GLU A 4 8.16 0.84 -17.55
C GLU A 4 7.38 -0.02 -16.56
N GLU A 5 8.08 -0.89 -15.83
CA GLU A 5 7.49 -1.60 -14.70
C GLU A 5 7.09 -0.52 -13.71
N ASP A 6 5.79 -0.40 -13.42
CA ASP A 6 5.29 0.55 -12.43
C ASP A 6 6.05 0.37 -11.11
N ASP A 7 6.74 1.42 -10.67
CA ASP A 7 7.51 1.43 -9.43
C ASP A 7 6.54 1.40 -8.24
N TRP A 8 6.25 0.20 -7.73
CA TRP A 8 5.51 0.01 -6.49
C TRP A 8 6.44 0.19 -5.28
N ALA A 9 5.97 0.88 -4.25
CA ALA A 9 6.75 1.18 -3.06
C ALA A 9 5.90 1.18 -1.78
N ASP A 10 6.42 0.55 -0.74
CA ASP A 10 5.79 0.51 0.58
C ASP A 10 6.68 1.17 1.64
N ALA A 11 6.09 2.00 2.50
CA ALA A 11 6.76 2.65 3.61
C ALA A 11 6.06 2.33 4.93
N PHE A 12 6.81 2.02 5.98
CA PHE A 12 6.27 1.77 7.32
C PHE A 12 7.04 2.52 8.41
N LEU A 13 6.31 2.98 9.42
CA LEU A 13 6.83 3.64 10.62
C LEU A 13 6.25 2.94 11.85
N ALA A 14 7.13 2.52 12.75
CA ALA A 14 6.76 1.94 14.02
C ALA A 14 7.27 2.81 15.17
N TYR A 15 6.40 3.15 16.11
CA TYR A 15 6.69 3.95 17.28
C TYR A 15 6.26 3.21 18.55
N PHE A 16 7.21 3.06 19.48
CA PHE A 16 7.05 2.32 20.72
C PHE A 16 7.35 3.25 21.90
N PRO A 17 6.38 4.06 22.35
CA PRO A 17 6.60 5.00 23.45
C PRO A 17 6.94 4.29 24.77
N ASN A 18 6.51 3.05 24.96
CA ASN A 18 6.86 2.22 26.11
C ASN A 18 6.68 0.72 25.77
N LYS A 19 6.98 -0.16 26.73
CA LYS A 19 6.89 -1.63 26.55
C LYS A 19 5.46 -2.16 26.39
N ASN A 20 4.46 -1.34 26.71
CA ASN A 20 3.06 -1.72 26.78
C ASN A 20 2.22 -1.09 25.67
N LEU A 21 2.81 -0.24 24.81
CA LEU A 21 2.11 0.47 23.76
C LEU A 21 2.95 0.49 22.49
N SER A 22 2.35 0.04 21.39
CA SER A 22 2.93 0.11 20.05
C SER A 22 1.97 0.76 19.07
N VAL A 23 2.51 1.65 18.23
CA VAL A 23 1.80 2.30 17.13
C VAL A 23 2.55 2.02 15.84
N VAL A 24 1.86 1.50 14.82
CA VAL A 24 2.44 1.19 13.52
C VAL A 24 1.59 1.84 12.44
N VAL A 25 2.24 2.54 11.51
CA VAL A 25 1.63 3.11 10.31
C VAL A 25 2.33 2.53 9.10
N ALA A 26 1.58 2.10 8.10
CA ALA A 26 2.12 1.68 6.82
C ALA A 26 1.37 2.37 5.68
N TYR A 27 2.09 2.72 4.63
CA TYR A 27 1.57 3.32 3.42
C TYR A 27 2.08 2.53 2.22
N ALA A 28 1.16 1.95 1.47
CA ALA A 28 1.45 1.17 0.27
C ALA A 28 1.09 1.98 -0.97
N MET A 29 2.03 2.07 -1.92
CA MET A 29 1.84 2.67 -3.24
C MET A 29 2.02 1.57 -4.28
N LEU A 30 0.91 1.00 -4.75
CA LEU A 30 0.94 -0.19 -5.62
C LEU A 30 0.97 0.13 -7.12
N GLY A 31 1.25 1.40 -7.49
CA GLY A 31 1.32 1.84 -8.89
C GLY A 31 0.00 1.66 -9.65
N ASP A 32 0.06 1.79 -10.98
CA ASP A 32 -1.06 1.45 -11.84
C ASP A 32 -1.18 -0.08 -11.91
N ILE A 33 -2.31 -0.61 -11.44
CA ILE A 33 -2.56 -2.05 -11.61
C ILE A 33 -2.92 -2.29 -13.06
N ALA A 34 -1.92 -2.64 -13.86
CA ALA A 34 -2.02 -3.09 -15.24
C ALA A 34 -2.76 -4.45 -15.41
N LYS A 35 -3.89 -4.67 -14.71
CA LYS A 35 -4.66 -5.94 -14.75
C LYS A 35 -6.11 -5.81 -15.17
N ALA A 36 -6.53 -4.68 -15.73
CA ALA A 36 -7.84 -4.59 -16.35
C ALA A 36 -7.81 -4.67 -17.89
N THR A 37 -6.64 -4.97 -18.47
CA THR A 37 -6.50 -5.20 -19.92
C THR A 37 -6.58 -6.69 -20.32
N ASP A 38 -6.38 -7.64 -19.38
CA ASP A 38 -6.46 -9.08 -19.67
C ASP A 38 -7.89 -9.66 -19.66
N ILE A 39 -8.86 -8.91 -19.14
CA ILE A 39 -10.30 -9.22 -19.23
C ILE A 39 -10.95 -7.96 -19.79
N GLY A 40 -11.43 -8.00 -21.04
CA GLY A 40 -11.94 -6.86 -21.81
C GLY A 40 -13.10 -6.09 -21.16
N GLN A 41 -12.83 -5.37 -20.07
CA GLN A 41 -13.72 -4.43 -19.41
C GLN A 41 -13.13 -3.03 -19.57
N THR A 42 -13.56 -2.37 -20.64
CA THR A 42 -13.35 -0.95 -20.88
C THR A 42 -14.18 -0.16 -19.86
N GLY A 43 -13.57 0.16 -18.71
CA GLY A 43 -14.15 1.04 -17.70
C GLY A 43 -13.26 1.10 -16.46
N ASP A 44 -12.50 2.19 -16.30
CA ASP A 44 -11.66 2.52 -15.13
C ASP A 44 -10.54 1.53 -14.77
N ALA A 45 -9.94 0.94 -15.80
CA ALA A 45 -8.80 0.04 -15.74
C ALA A 45 -7.47 0.76 -15.42
N GLY A 46 -7.12 0.88 -14.13
CA GLY A 46 -5.84 1.46 -13.70
C GLY A 46 -6.06 2.75 -12.92
N LYS A 47 -6.51 2.62 -11.67
CA LYS A 47 -6.49 3.73 -10.73
C LYS A 47 -5.45 3.37 -9.68
N ASP A 48 -4.37 4.16 -9.63
CA ASP A 48 -3.44 4.32 -8.51
C ASP A 48 -3.94 3.62 -7.24
N GLN A 49 -3.44 2.41 -6.97
CA GLN A 49 -3.83 1.69 -5.76
C GLN A 49 -2.94 2.13 -4.61
N ARG A 50 -3.45 3.06 -3.80
CA ARG A 50 -2.78 3.54 -2.60
C ARG A 50 -3.54 3.11 -1.35
N GLY A 51 -2.85 2.53 -0.38
CA GLY A 51 -3.44 2.02 0.86
C GLY A 51 -2.74 2.57 2.10
N LEU A 52 -3.51 3.10 3.06
CA LEU A 52 -3.01 3.48 4.37
C LEU A 52 -3.47 2.46 5.41
N TYR A 53 -2.52 1.99 6.23
CA TYR A 53 -2.76 1.07 7.32
C TYR A 53 -2.28 1.69 8.64
N LEU A 54 -3.08 1.57 9.69
CA LEU A 54 -2.76 2.01 11.04
C LEU A 54 -3.11 0.89 12.03
N GLN A 55 -2.17 0.59 12.91
CA GLN A 55 -2.33 -0.36 14.01
C GLN A 55 -1.90 0.27 15.33
N ILE A 56 -2.71 0.04 16.36
CA ILE A 56 -2.41 0.42 17.75
C ILE A 56 -2.62 -0.82 18.61
N GLN A 57 -1.66 -1.16 19.45
CA GLN A 57 -1.75 -2.29 20.39
C GLN A 57 -1.29 -1.83 21.78
N ALA A 58 -2.07 -2.20 22.79
CA ALA A 58 -1.78 -1.93 24.20
C ALA A 58 -1.89 -3.22 25.02
N ASN A 59 -0.97 -3.44 25.96
CA ASN A 59 -0.95 -4.60 26.86
C ASN A 59 -1.05 -4.12 28.32
N PHE A 60 -1.96 -4.73 29.09
CA PHE A 60 -2.23 -4.43 30.50
C PHE A 60 -2.29 -5.72 31.32
#